data_AF-A0AAW3C697-F1
#
_entry.id   AF-A0AAW3C697-F1
#
_cell.length_a   1.000
_cell.length_b   1.000
_cell.length_c   1.000
_cell.angle_alpha   90.00
_cell.angle_beta   90.00
_cell.angle_gamma   90.00
#
_symmetry.space_group_name_H-M   'P 1'
#
loop_
_entity.id
_entity.type
_entity.pdbx_description
1 polymer ?
#
loop_
_entity_poly.entity_id
_entity_poly.type
_entity_poly.pdbx_seq_one_letter_code
_entity_poly.pdbx_strand_id
1 'polypeptide(L)'
;MLLNLVQYRDPQSLTYDYAMFAGKANPVVLTAGCDALWGSEPLPVGYEVNETHFMGAQMLSDYLLDTWYVHDVSRFGGVACNDPEMRGNLSSYVQNIFFLNTSSRHQAAISLATYYDLLAKKSGVEGVYVKHSATLMHKPEPLSGLTFFFMGSLILIPMSFLPSNPVAWVVKERQCGSRHLQNLCGLNFFVYWAANFVFDMAAYFVTMLLCILIFAIFNRQEFIGHDRIGGTLVLFVVYGLT
;
A
#
# COMPACT_ATOMS: atom_id res chain seq x y z
N MET A 1 -9.75 6.70 -2.05
CA MET A 1 -9.28 7.00 -0.67
C MET A 1 -9.80 5.92 0.29
N LEU A 2 -9.42 4.66 0.06
CA LEU A 2 -9.90 3.48 0.83
C LEU A 2 -8.74 2.56 1.29
N LEU A 3 -7.50 2.87 0.87
CA LEU A 3 -6.31 2.05 1.13
C LEU A 3 -5.59 2.39 2.45
N ASN A 4 -5.97 3.46 3.15
CA ASN A 4 -5.40 3.82 4.47
C ASN A 4 -6.07 3.08 5.65
N LEU A 5 -7.10 2.27 5.39
CA LEU A 5 -7.77 1.45 6.42
C LEU A 5 -7.19 0.03 6.53
N VAL A 6 -6.26 -0.34 5.65
CA VAL A 6 -5.64 -1.67 5.67
C VAL A 6 -4.38 -1.61 6.54
N GLN A 7 -4.51 -1.96 7.81
CA GLN A 7 -3.39 -2.08 8.73
C GLN A 7 -2.62 -3.37 8.43
N TYR A 8 -1.40 -3.26 7.90
CA TYR A 8 -0.49 -4.37 7.56
C TYR A 8 0.20 -5.01 8.79
N ARG A 9 -0.44 -4.99 9.97
CA ARG A 9 0.20 -5.43 11.22
C ARG A 9 0.20 -6.95 11.38
N ASP A 10 -0.70 -7.64 10.67
CA ASP A 10 -0.84 -9.10 10.67
C ASP A 10 -0.65 -9.66 9.25
N PRO A 11 -0.21 -10.92 9.08
CA PRO A 11 -0.16 -11.56 7.77
C PRO A 11 -1.57 -11.66 7.19
N GLN A 12 -1.93 -10.68 6.36
CA GLN A 12 -3.22 -10.68 5.68
C GLN A 12 -3.18 -11.71 4.56
N SER A 13 -3.91 -12.81 4.72
CA SER A 13 -4.15 -13.76 3.64
C SER A 13 -5.31 -13.25 2.78
N LEU A 14 -5.03 -12.86 1.54
CA LEU A 14 -6.08 -12.57 0.58
C LEU A 14 -6.38 -13.84 -0.22
N THR A 15 -7.63 -14.29 -0.20
CA THR A 15 -8.09 -15.44 -0.99
C THR A 15 -8.61 -14.95 -2.33
N TYR A 16 -7.82 -15.12 -3.39
CA TYR A 16 -8.24 -14.71 -4.74
C TYR A 16 -9.19 -15.76 -5.30
N ASP A 17 -10.44 -15.34 -5.51
CA ASP A 17 -11.51 -16.14 -6.13
C ASP A 17 -12.30 -15.23 -7.07
N TYR A 18 -12.92 -15.77 -8.13
CA TYR A 18 -13.78 -15.00 -9.03
C TYR A 18 -15.04 -14.46 -8.34
N ALA A 19 -15.38 -14.97 -7.15
CA ALA A 19 -16.34 -14.36 -6.25
C ALA A 19 -16.01 -12.89 -5.89
N MET A 20 -14.75 -12.44 -6.03
CA MET A 20 -14.37 -11.02 -5.91
C MET A 20 -15.05 -10.11 -6.92
N PHE A 21 -15.57 -10.66 -8.02
CA PHE A 21 -16.30 -9.95 -9.06
C PHE A 21 -17.83 -10.12 -8.95
N ALA A 22 -18.34 -10.55 -7.79
CA ALA A 22 -19.77 -10.72 -7.54
C ALA A 22 -20.58 -9.48 -7.96
N GLY A 23 -21.56 -9.68 -8.85
CA GLY A 23 -22.41 -8.62 -9.43
C GLY A 23 -22.14 -8.31 -10.90
N LYS A 24 -21.12 -8.92 -11.52
CA LYS A 24 -20.92 -8.95 -12.99
C LYS A 24 -21.18 -10.36 -13.53
N ALA A 25 -21.41 -10.47 -14.84
CA ALA A 25 -21.51 -11.76 -15.51
C ALA A 25 -20.27 -12.63 -15.19
N ASN A 26 -20.48 -13.95 -15.05
CA ASN A 26 -19.40 -14.89 -14.77
C ASN A 26 -18.30 -14.71 -15.82
N PRO A 27 -17.03 -14.52 -15.42
CA PRO A 27 -15.96 -14.42 -16.40
C PRO A 27 -15.80 -15.71 -17.17
N VAL A 28 -15.43 -15.57 -18.44
CA VAL A 28 -15.19 -16.72 -19.31
C VAL A 28 -13.69 -16.99 -19.40
N VAL A 29 -13.31 -18.24 -19.16
CA VAL A 29 -11.97 -18.77 -19.41
C VAL A 29 -12.00 -19.52 -20.73
N LEU A 30 -11.20 -19.06 -21.70
CA LEU A 30 -11.14 -19.69 -23.01
C LEU A 30 -10.12 -20.81 -23.01
N THR A 31 -10.51 -21.96 -23.55
CA THR A 31 -9.67 -23.15 -23.60
C THR A 31 -9.52 -23.64 -25.03
N ALA A 32 -8.35 -24.18 -25.37
CA ALA A 32 -8.09 -24.76 -26.69
C ALA A 32 -7.53 -26.18 -26.54
N GLY A 33 -8.26 -27.17 -27.02
CA GLY A 33 -7.86 -28.58 -27.01
C GLY A 33 -7.83 -29.22 -25.62
N CYS A 34 -8.57 -28.66 -24.66
CA CYS A 34 -8.51 -29.09 -23.26
C CYS A 34 -9.61 -30.08 -22.85
N ASP A 35 -10.45 -30.53 -23.77
CA ASP A 35 -11.51 -31.52 -23.54
C ASP A 35 -10.98 -32.80 -22.86
N ALA A 36 -9.79 -33.26 -23.27
CA ALA A 36 -9.14 -34.42 -22.67
C ALA A 36 -8.75 -34.21 -21.20
N LEU A 37 -8.61 -32.96 -20.74
CA LEU A 37 -8.13 -32.58 -19.41
C LEU A 37 -9.25 -32.40 -18.40
N TRP A 38 -10.41 -31.81 -18.72
CA TRP A 38 -11.54 -31.63 -17.80
C TRP A 38 -12.89 -32.18 -18.29
N GLY A 39 -12.97 -32.74 -19.50
CA GLY A 39 -14.22 -33.24 -20.09
C GLY A 39 -14.96 -32.15 -20.89
N SER A 40 -16.00 -32.56 -21.63
CA SER A 40 -16.78 -31.68 -22.52
C SER A 40 -17.70 -30.70 -21.80
N GLU A 41 -18.01 -30.96 -20.52
CA GLU A 41 -18.85 -30.09 -19.67
C GLU A 41 -18.18 -29.90 -18.29
N PRO A 42 -17.24 -28.95 -18.17
CA PRO A 42 -16.61 -28.65 -16.88
C PRO A 42 -17.63 -28.02 -15.92
N LEU A 43 -17.65 -28.46 -14.66
CA LEU A 43 -18.53 -27.90 -13.63
C LEU A 43 -18.15 -26.44 -13.32
N PRO A 44 -19.05 -25.45 -13.53
CA PRO A 44 -18.73 -24.03 -13.35
C PRO A 44 -18.60 -23.65 -11.87
N VAL A 45 -17.65 -22.75 -11.55
CA VAL A 45 -17.38 -22.25 -10.18
C VAL A 45 -17.18 -20.75 -10.18
N GLY A 46 -18.23 -19.97 -10.39
CA GLY A 46 -18.11 -18.52 -10.48
C GLY A 46 -17.31 -18.03 -11.70
N TYR A 47 -16.99 -18.92 -12.64
CA TYR A 47 -16.50 -18.66 -13.99
C TYR A 47 -17.04 -19.74 -14.94
N GLU A 48 -17.15 -19.39 -16.21
CA GLU A 48 -17.56 -20.28 -17.29
C GLU A 48 -16.34 -20.68 -18.11
N VAL A 49 -16.24 -21.95 -18.46
CA VAL A 49 -15.18 -22.45 -19.34
C VAL A 49 -15.78 -22.61 -20.72
N ASN A 50 -15.18 -21.94 -21.71
CA ASN A 50 -15.62 -22.02 -23.10
C ASN A 50 -14.48 -22.59 -23.96
N GLU A 51 -14.71 -23.79 -24.46
CA GLU A 51 -13.75 -24.51 -25.30
C GLU A 51 -13.94 -24.10 -26.76
N THR A 52 -12.84 -23.64 -27.38
CA THR A 52 -12.85 -23.18 -28.77
C THR A 52 -12.47 -24.27 -29.77
N HIS A 53 -11.97 -25.42 -29.30
CA HIS A 53 -11.48 -26.53 -30.11
C HIS A 53 -10.42 -26.11 -31.15
N PHE A 54 -9.63 -25.07 -30.85
CA PHE A 54 -8.51 -24.70 -31.72
C PHE A 54 -7.40 -25.75 -31.65
N MET A 55 -6.74 -25.98 -32.79
CA MET A 55 -5.70 -26.99 -32.95
C MET A 55 -4.39 -26.63 -32.23
N GLY A 56 -4.19 -25.36 -31.89
CA GLY A 56 -2.97 -24.88 -31.24
C GLY A 56 -3.15 -23.52 -30.55
N ALA A 57 -2.15 -23.17 -29.76
CA ALA A 57 -2.08 -21.95 -28.97
C ALA A 57 -2.00 -20.70 -29.83
N GLN A 58 -1.37 -20.77 -31.01
CA GLN A 58 -1.29 -19.63 -31.93
C GLN A 58 -2.69 -19.18 -32.40
N MET A 59 -3.55 -20.13 -32.81
CA MET A 59 -4.92 -19.83 -33.22
C MET A 59 -5.74 -19.23 -32.09
N LEU A 60 -5.56 -19.74 -30.86
CA LEU A 60 -6.19 -19.15 -29.67
C LEU A 60 -5.69 -17.73 -29.41
N SER A 61 -4.39 -17.49 -29.57
CA SER A 61 -3.77 -16.16 -29.42
C SER A 61 -4.35 -15.16 -30.44
N ASP A 62 -4.43 -15.55 -31.70
CA ASP A 62 -4.97 -14.70 -32.77
C ASP A 62 -6.45 -14.37 -32.51
N TYR A 63 -7.25 -15.38 -32.14
CA TYR A 63 -8.65 -15.17 -31.75
C TYR A 63 -8.79 -14.23 -30.55
N LEU A 64 -7.94 -14.36 -29.53
CA LEU A 64 -7.95 -13.50 -28.35
C LEU A 64 -7.63 -12.04 -28.71
N LEU A 65 -6.70 -11.82 -29.65
CA LEU A 65 -6.33 -10.48 -30.13
C LEU A 65 -7.44 -9.88 -31.00
N ASP A 66 -8.01 -10.65 -31.92
CA ASP A 66 -9.07 -10.18 -32.82
C ASP A 66 -10.36 -9.84 -32.07
N THR A 67 -10.70 -10.62 -31.04
CA THR A 67 -11.93 -10.42 -30.26
C THR A 67 -11.73 -9.54 -29.02
N TRP A 68 -10.55 -8.95 -28.83
CA TRP A 68 -10.22 -8.14 -27.65
C TRP A 68 -11.21 -7.00 -27.37
N TYR A 69 -11.72 -6.33 -28.41
CA TYR A 69 -12.66 -5.21 -28.27
C TYR A 69 -14.13 -5.60 -28.40
N VAL A 70 -14.42 -6.84 -28.84
CA VAL A 70 -15.77 -7.26 -29.27
C VAL A 70 -16.39 -8.26 -28.29
N HIS A 71 -15.63 -8.77 -27.33
CA HIS A 71 -16.18 -9.66 -26.31
C HIS A 71 -17.24 -8.98 -25.41
N ASP A 72 -18.41 -9.61 -25.27
CA ASP A 72 -19.49 -9.12 -24.39
C ASP A 72 -19.24 -9.43 -22.89
N VAL A 73 -18.43 -10.46 -22.64
CA VAL A 73 -18.12 -10.98 -21.30
C VAL A 73 -16.64 -10.83 -20.99
N SER A 74 -16.33 -10.53 -19.72
CA SER A 74 -14.94 -10.33 -19.28
C SER A 74 -14.17 -11.65 -19.36
N ARG A 75 -13.03 -11.63 -20.08
CA ARG A 75 -12.11 -12.76 -20.21
C ARG A 75 -10.83 -12.44 -19.44
N PHE A 76 -10.56 -13.21 -18.38
CA PHE A 76 -9.39 -12.98 -17.50
C PHE A 76 -8.23 -13.92 -17.79
N GLY A 77 -8.32 -14.78 -18.78
CA GLY A 77 -7.22 -15.62 -19.20
C GLY A 77 -7.68 -16.73 -20.12
N GLY A 78 -6.73 -17.51 -20.59
CA GLY A 78 -7.00 -18.71 -21.36
C GLY A 78 -5.90 -19.73 -21.21
N VAL A 79 -6.17 -20.94 -21.66
CA VAL A 79 -5.19 -22.04 -21.63
C VAL A 79 -5.33 -22.88 -22.88
N ALA A 80 -4.23 -23.04 -23.60
CA ALA A 80 -4.14 -23.99 -24.70
C ALA A 80 -3.47 -25.26 -24.18
N CYS A 81 -4.16 -26.38 -24.31
CA CYS A 81 -3.68 -27.66 -23.83
C CYS A 81 -3.09 -28.49 -24.96
N ASN A 82 -1.99 -29.19 -24.67
CA ASN A 82 -1.37 -30.15 -25.58
C ASN A 82 -1.06 -29.57 -26.98
N ASP A 83 -0.42 -28.40 -27.00
CA ASP A 83 -0.10 -27.71 -28.23
C ASP A 83 0.83 -28.56 -29.13
N PRO A 84 0.49 -28.78 -30.41
CA PRO A 84 1.23 -29.67 -31.29
C PRO A 84 2.62 -29.15 -31.68
N GLU A 85 2.84 -27.83 -31.72
CA GLU A 85 4.14 -27.23 -32.05
C GLU A 85 5.12 -27.40 -30.89
N MET A 86 4.64 -27.19 -29.67
CA MET A 86 5.42 -27.38 -28.44
C MET A 86 5.75 -28.86 -28.20
N ARG A 87 4.77 -29.75 -28.44
CA ARG A 87 4.94 -31.21 -28.32
C ARG A 87 6.05 -31.78 -29.21
N GLY A 88 6.32 -31.17 -30.36
CA GLY A 88 7.36 -31.60 -31.29
C GLY A 88 8.79 -31.28 -30.81
N ASN A 89 8.96 -30.23 -30.00
CA ASN A 89 10.27 -29.70 -29.60
C ASN A 89 10.73 -30.14 -28.20
N LEU A 90 9.81 -30.44 -27.29
CA LEU A 90 10.13 -30.89 -25.94
C LEU A 90 9.51 -32.27 -25.68
N SER A 91 10.36 -33.27 -25.49
CA SER A 91 9.95 -34.67 -25.35
C SER A 91 9.16 -34.95 -24.06
N SER A 92 7.98 -35.57 -24.25
CA SER A 92 7.22 -36.44 -23.30
C SER A 92 6.36 -35.84 -22.17
N TYR A 93 6.13 -34.53 -22.07
CA TYR A 93 5.15 -34.00 -21.11
C TYR A 93 3.98 -33.29 -21.79
N VAL A 94 2.79 -33.34 -21.18
CA VAL A 94 1.63 -32.54 -21.62
C VAL A 94 1.98 -31.08 -21.40
N GLN A 95 2.14 -30.32 -22.49
CA GLN A 95 2.52 -28.91 -22.44
C GLN A 95 1.28 -28.04 -22.60
N ASN A 96 0.99 -27.28 -21.56
CA ASN A 96 -0.12 -26.34 -21.55
C ASN A 96 0.44 -24.91 -21.56
N ILE A 97 -0.03 -24.10 -22.49
CA ILE A 97 0.35 -22.69 -22.61
C ILE A 97 -0.74 -21.86 -21.93
N PHE A 98 -0.33 -21.04 -20.96
CA PHE A 98 -1.22 -20.14 -20.24
C PHE A 98 -1.18 -18.74 -20.85
N PHE A 99 -2.37 -18.23 -21.17
CA PHE A 99 -2.57 -16.86 -21.61
C PHE A 99 -2.97 -15.99 -20.43
N LEU A 100 -2.07 -15.10 -20.07
CA LEU A 100 -2.22 -14.15 -18.98
C LEU A 100 -2.45 -12.77 -19.57
N ASN A 101 -3.54 -12.10 -19.19
CA ASN A 101 -3.64 -10.68 -19.46
C ASN A 101 -2.90 -9.92 -18.33
N THR A 102 -2.17 -8.87 -18.70
CA THR A 102 -1.24 -8.16 -17.81
C THR A 102 -1.82 -6.86 -17.27
N SER A 103 -3.07 -6.54 -17.63
CA SER A 103 -3.77 -5.35 -17.12
C SER A 103 -4.05 -5.43 -15.63
N SER A 104 -4.21 -6.65 -15.07
CA SER A 104 -4.40 -6.85 -13.64
C SER A 104 -3.20 -7.56 -13.00
N ARG A 105 -2.77 -7.07 -11.83
CA ARG A 105 -1.60 -7.60 -11.11
C ARG A 105 -1.80 -9.02 -10.55
N HIS A 106 -3.04 -9.46 -10.43
CA HIS A 106 -3.41 -10.74 -9.82
C HIS A 106 -3.76 -11.81 -10.86
N GLN A 107 -3.69 -11.46 -12.15
CA GLN A 107 -4.17 -12.31 -13.23
C GLN A 107 -3.48 -13.67 -13.28
N ALA A 108 -2.15 -13.66 -13.17
CA ALA A 108 -1.33 -14.87 -13.23
C ALA A 108 -1.67 -15.87 -12.11
N ALA A 109 -1.94 -15.37 -10.90
CA ALA A 109 -2.31 -16.21 -9.79
C ALA A 109 -3.72 -16.77 -9.96
N ILE A 110 -4.67 -15.95 -10.42
CA ILE A 110 -6.06 -16.36 -10.65
C ILE A 110 -6.16 -17.38 -11.78
N SER A 111 -5.47 -17.21 -12.90
CA SER A 111 -5.50 -18.16 -14.01
C SER A 111 -4.90 -19.52 -13.66
N LEU A 112 -3.84 -19.53 -12.86
CA LEU A 112 -3.24 -20.76 -12.35
C LEU A 112 -4.20 -21.43 -11.35
N ALA A 113 -4.87 -20.61 -10.54
CA ALA A 113 -5.78 -21.09 -9.54
C ALA A 113 -6.93 -21.91 -10.13
N THR A 114 -7.51 -21.36 -11.19
CA THR A 114 -8.71 -21.86 -11.83
C THR A 114 -8.39 -23.09 -12.68
N TYR A 115 -7.22 -23.12 -13.30
CA TYR A 115 -6.69 -24.32 -13.96
C TYR A 115 -6.60 -25.52 -12.99
N TYR A 116 -6.02 -25.34 -11.81
CA TYR A 116 -5.90 -26.43 -10.83
C TYR A 116 -7.24 -26.81 -10.20
N ASP A 117 -8.18 -25.87 -10.05
CA ASP A 117 -9.52 -26.16 -9.55
C ASP A 117 -10.31 -27.05 -10.54
N LEU A 118 -10.22 -26.77 -11.85
CA LEU A 118 -10.81 -27.63 -12.89
C LEU A 118 -10.25 -29.05 -12.86
N LEU A 119 -8.93 -29.19 -12.68
CA LEU A 119 -8.28 -30.50 -12.58
C LEU A 119 -8.70 -31.26 -11.32
N ALA A 120 -8.77 -30.57 -10.18
CA ALA A 120 -9.20 -31.17 -8.93
C ALA A 120 -10.64 -31.71 -9.04
N LYS A 121 -11.54 -31.00 -9.71
CA LYS A 121 -12.93 -31.43 -9.90
C LYS A 121 -13.08 -32.64 -10.81
N LYS A 122 -12.25 -32.77 -11.85
CA LYS A 122 -12.25 -33.99 -12.68
C LYS A 122 -11.86 -35.25 -11.89
N SER A 123 -11.07 -35.12 -10.83
CA SER A 123 -10.66 -36.28 -10.03
C SER A 123 -11.83 -37.05 -9.40
N GLY A 124 -13.05 -36.50 -9.43
CA GLY A 124 -14.28 -37.17 -8.99
C GLY A 124 -14.45 -37.17 -7.47
N VAL A 125 -13.55 -36.51 -6.73
CA VAL A 125 -13.69 -36.34 -5.29
C VAL A 125 -14.53 -35.09 -5.02
N GLU A 126 -15.78 -35.31 -4.62
CA GLU A 126 -16.66 -34.22 -4.19
C GLU A 126 -16.07 -33.52 -2.94
N GLY A 127 -16.04 -32.18 -2.96
CA GLY A 127 -15.56 -31.37 -1.83
C GLY A 127 -14.09 -30.97 -1.86
N VAL A 128 -13.33 -31.30 -2.91
CA VAL A 128 -11.97 -30.80 -3.10
C VAL A 128 -12.00 -29.44 -3.81
N TYR A 129 -11.45 -28.42 -3.17
CA TYR A 129 -11.25 -27.08 -3.73
C TYR A 129 -9.79 -26.68 -3.53
N VAL A 130 -9.17 -26.07 -4.55
CA VAL A 130 -7.77 -25.63 -4.44
C VAL A 130 -7.73 -24.18 -3.99
N LYS A 131 -7.26 -23.95 -2.76
CA LYS A 131 -7.11 -22.59 -2.21
C LYS A 131 -5.74 -22.02 -2.58
N HIS A 132 -5.74 -20.94 -3.36
CA HIS A 132 -4.52 -20.20 -3.71
C HIS A 132 -4.37 -18.99 -2.81
N SER A 133 -3.41 -19.06 -1.89
CA SER A 133 -3.05 -17.94 -1.03
C SER A 133 -1.73 -17.35 -1.46
N ALA A 134 -1.74 -16.10 -1.93
CA ALA A 134 -0.52 -15.32 -2.05
C ALA A 134 -0.36 -14.50 -0.77
N THR A 135 0.69 -14.76 -0.01
CA THR A 135 1.10 -13.86 1.07
C THR A 135 1.73 -12.63 0.43
N LEU A 136 1.26 -11.44 0.84
CA LEU A 136 1.99 -10.22 0.50
C LEU A 136 3.37 -10.32 1.13
N MET A 137 4.42 -10.27 0.31
CA MET A 137 5.77 -10.03 0.81
C MET A 137 5.72 -8.78 1.68
N HIS A 138 6.37 -8.81 2.85
CA HIS A 138 6.43 -7.67 3.75
C HIS A 138 6.85 -6.46 2.92
N LYS A 139 5.93 -5.53 2.69
CA LYS A 139 6.15 -4.41 1.79
C LYS A 139 7.34 -3.65 2.38
N PRO A 140 8.52 -3.56 1.74
CA PRO A 140 9.42 -2.48 2.09
C PRO A 140 8.66 -1.23 1.66
N GLU A 141 8.17 -0.40 2.57
CA GLU A 141 7.38 0.79 2.24
C GLU A 141 8.19 1.71 1.30
N PRO A 142 8.02 1.67 -0.04
CA PRO A 142 8.88 2.46 -0.93
C PRO A 142 8.19 3.78 -1.29
N LEU A 143 7.11 4.14 -0.59
CA LEU A 143 6.32 5.35 -0.82
C LEU A 143 6.38 6.30 0.40
N SER A 144 7.49 6.26 1.15
CA SER A 144 7.57 6.92 2.45
C SER A 144 8.62 8.03 2.54
N GLY A 145 9.71 8.02 1.77
CA GLY A 145 10.77 9.04 1.91
C GLY A 145 10.29 10.47 1.65
N LEU A 146 9.57 10.69 0.55
CA LEU A 146 9.05 12.00 0.18
C LEU A 146 7.91 12.44 1.11
N THR A 147 7.06 11.51 1.55
CA THR A 147 6.01 11.78 2.54
C THR A 147 6.59 12.18 3.89
N PHE A 148 7.62 11.46 4.37
CA PHE A 148 8.35 11.80 5.60
C PHE A 148 9.06 13.15 5.48
N PHE A 149 9.66 13.45 4.32
CA PHE A 149 10.27 14.75 4.06
C PHE A 149 9.25 15.89 4.13
N PHE A 150 8.10 15.74 3.45
CA PHE A 150 7.04 16.73 3.50
C PHE A 150 6.45 16.86 4.90
N MET A 151 6.27 15.76 5.62
CA MET A 151 5.77 15.81 6.99
C MET A 151 6.75 16.51 7.93
N GLY A 152 8.05 16.19 7.83
CA GLY A 152 9.09 16.84 8.63
C GLY A 152 9.23 18.32 8.31
N SER A 153 9.27 18.71 7.03
CA SER A 153 9.35 20.12 6.64
C SER A 153 8.14 20.94 7.09
N LEU A 154 6.93 20.39 7.01
CA LEU A 154 5.72 21.04 7.50
C LEU A 154 5.69 21.23 9.03
N ILE A 155 6.34 20.34 9.79
CA ILE A 155 6.50 20.49 11.25
C ILE A 155 7.61 21.51 11.59
N LEU A 156 8.68 21.57 10.79
CA LEU A 156 9.80 22.49 11.00
C LEU A 156 9.43 23.96 10.79
N ILE A 157 8.53 24.27 9.85
CA ILE A 157 8.10 25.65 9.57
C ILE A 157 7.55 26.34 10.84
N PRO A 158 6.49 25.83 11.51
CA PRO A 158 5.99 26.44 12.74
C PRO A 158 7.01 26.40 13.89
N MET A 159 7.84 25.36 13.94
CA MET A 159 8.91 25.26 14.95
C MET A 159 9.97 26.35 14.80
N SER A 160 10.24 26.84 13.59
CA SER A 160 11.19 27.95 13.38
C SER A 160 10.67 29.32 13.83
N PHE A 161 9.34 29.51 13.90
CA PHE A 161 8.75 30.75 14.40
C PHE A 161 8.79 30.88 15.93
N LEU A 162 8.89 29.76 16.66
CA LEU A 162 8.95 29.72 18.12
C LEU A 162 10.13 30.51 18.72
N PRO A 163 11.40 30.28 18.32
CA PRO A 163 12.53 31.06 18.84
C PRO A 163 12.59 32.50 18.29
N SER A 164 11.93 32.77 17.15
CA SER A 164 11.89 34.13 16.57
C SER A 164 11.00 35.09 17.37
N ASN A 165 9.93 34.59 17.98
CA ASN A 165 8.94 35.41 18.65
C ASN A 165 9.47 36.17 19.90
N PRO A 166 10.23 35.55 20.83
CA PRO A 166 10.83 36.26 21.97
C PRO A 166 11.75 37.43 21.59
N VAL A 167 12.43 37.33 20.44
CA VAL A 167 13.34 38.39 19.96
C VAL A 167 12.58 39.70 19.73
N ALA A 168 11.37 39.62 19.20
CA ALA A 168 10.52 40.80 18.97
C ALA A 168 10.19 41.52 20.28
N TRP A 169 9.98 40.79 21.38
CA TRP A 169 9.73 41.37 22.70
C TRP A 169 10.95 42.10 23.25
N VAL A 170 12.15 41.52 23.13
CA VAL A 170 13.41 42.18 23.54
C VAL A 170 13.67 43.45 22.72
N VAL A 171 13.37 43.43 21.41
CA VAL A 171 13.50 44.62 20.56
C VAL A 171 12.52 45.71 21.00
N LYS A 172 11.26 45.35 21.26
CA LYS A 172 10.23 46.28 21.75
C LYS A 172 10.63 46.91 23.09
N GLU A 173 11.20 46.11 24.00
CA GLU A 173 11.67 46.59 25.29
C GLU A 173 12.81 47.62 25.17
N ARG A 174 13.69 47.45 24.18
CA ARG A 174 14.71 48.45 23.82
C ARG A 174 14.10 49.70 23.20
N GLN A 175 13.14 49.55 22.29
CA GLN A 175 12.47 50.66 21.62
C GLN A 175 11.68 51.54 22.60
N CYS A 176 11.01 50.95 23.59
CA CYS A 176 10.28 51.68 24.62
C CYS A 176 11.19 52.24 25.73
N GLY A 177 12.51 52.00 25.68
CA GLY A 177 13.47 52.47 26.70
C GLY A 177 13.40 51.72 28.04
N SER A 178 12.54 50.72 28.19
CA SER A 178 12.39 49.94 29.43
C SER A 178 13.68 49.23 29.81
N ARG A 179 14.40 48.68 28.83
CA ARG A 179 15.71 48.06 29.04
C ARG A 179 16.75 49.04 29.61
N HIS A 180 16.72 50.30 29.17
CA HIS A 180 17.62 51.33 29.69
C HIS A 180 17.27 51.69 31.14
N LEU A 181 15.98 51.82 31.45
CA LEU A 181 15.49 52.08 32.80
C LEU A 181 15.89 50.96 33.78
N GLN A 182 15.76 49.69 33.38
CA GLN A 182 16.19 48.55 34.20
C GLN A 182 17.70 48.57 34.50
N ASN A 183 18.52 49.01 33.53
CA ASN A 183 19.95 49.18 33.75
C ASN A 183 20.25 50.32 34.74
N LEU A 184 19.51 51.43 34.69
CA LEU A 184 19.63 52.52 35.67
C LEU A 184 19.22 52.09 37.08
N CYS A 185 18.27 51.15 37.20
CA CYS A 185 17.89 50.53 38.47
C CYS A 185 18.92 49.51 39.00
N GLY A 186 20.05 49.32 38.32
CA GLY A 186 21.12 48.42 38.76
C GLY A 186 20.86 46.93 38.49
N LEU A 187 19.96 46.59 37.55
CA LEU A 187 19.71 45.20 37.18
C LEU A 187 20.97 44.57 36.56
N ASN A 188 21.42 43.46 37.14
CA ASN A 188 22.56 42.71 36.60
C ASN A 188 22.19 42.09 35.24
N PHE A 189 23.10 42.21 34.27
CA PHE A 189 22.97 41.66 32.93
C PHE A 189 22.59 40.18 32.93
N PHE A 190 23.24 39.36 33.77
CA PHE A 190 22.99 37.92 33.82
C PHE A 190 21.57 37.59 34.32
N VAL A 191 21.08 38.32 35.30
CA VAL A 191 19.75 38.09 35.90
C VAL A 191 18.65 38.40 34.88
N TYR A 192 18.82 39.46 34.08
CA TYR A 192 17.88 39.78 33.00
C TYR A 192 17.77 38.65 31.96
N TRP A 193 18.91 38.17 31.46
CA TRP A 193 18.90 37.12 30.44
C TRP A 193 18.41 35.78 31.00
N ALA A 194 18.73 35.45 32.25
CA ALA A 194 18.19 34.27 32.92
C ALA A 194 16.66 34.36 33.07
N ALA A 195 16.13 35.50 33.48
CA ALA A 195 14.68 35.69 33.61
C ALA A 195 13.95 35.58 32.26
N ASN A 196 14.49 36.20 31.21
CA ASN A 196 13.94 36.07 29.86
C ASN A 196 14.02 34.63 29.34
N PHE A 197 15.16 33.95 29.52
CA PHE A 197 15.31 32.56 29.11
C PHE A 197 14.32 31.63 29.82
N VAL A 198 14.09 31.81 31.12
CA VAL A 198 13.10 31.01 31.87
C VAL A 198 11.68 31.27 31.37
N PHE A 199 11.33 32.52 31.08
CA PHE A 199 10.03 32.88 30.52
C PHE A 199 9.82 32.27 29.12
N ASP A 200 10.82 32.39 28.26
CA ASP A 200 10.77 31.86 26.89
C ASP A 200 10.69 30.33 26.88
N MET A 201 11.45 29.66 27.76
CA MET A 201 11.41 28.21 27.92
C MET A 201 10.04 27.74 28.44
N ALA A 202 9.41 28.47 29.37
CA ALA A 202 8.07 28.15 29.84
C ALA A 202 7.03 28.26 28.71
N ALA A 203 7.10 29.31 27.89
CA ALA A 203 6.23 29.48 26.72
C ALA A 203 6.48 28.39 25.65
N TYR A 204 7.74 27.98 25.46
CA TYR A 204 8.11 26.87 24.59
C TYR A 204 7.46 25.56 25.04
N PHE A 205 7.53 25.23 26.34
CA PHE A 205 6.90 24.02 26.88
C PHE A 205 5.40 23.97 26.63
N VAL A 206 4.69 25.10 26.78
CA VAL A 206 3.25 25.17 26.45
C VAL A 206 3.00 24.82 24.99
N THR A 207 3.81 25.35 24.07
CA THR A 207 3.65 25.08 22.64
C THR A 207 4.02 23.64 22.28
N MET A 208 5.06 23.10 22.90
CA MET A 208 5.47 21.70 22.74
C MET A 208 4.33 20.74 23.14
N LEU A 209 3.68 20.98 24.28
CA LEU A 209 2.53 20.18 24.72
C LEU A 209 1.36 20.25 23.72
N LEU A 210 1.07 21.42 23.16
CA LEU A 210 0.04 21.57 22.12
C LEU A 210 0.38 20.77 20.86
N CYS A 211 1.65 20.76 20.43
CA CYS A 211 2.09 19.95 19.28
C CYS A 211 1.91 18.45 19.52
N ILE A 212 2.26 17.95 20.71
CA ILE A 212 2.04 16.55 21.08
C ILE A 212 0.55 16.21 21.11
N LEU A 213 -0.27 17.10 21.65
CA LEU A 213 -1.72 16.93 21.67
C LEU A 213 -2.29 16.82 20.26
N ILE A 214 -1.84 17.66 19.32
CA ILE A 214 -2.24 17.58 17.90
C ILE A 214 -1.85 16.23 17.30
N PHE A 215 -0.62 15.76 17.52
CA PHE A 215 -0.21 14.44 17.06
C PHE A 215 -1.07 13.32 17.65
N ALA A 216 -1.54 13.49 18.89
CA ALA A 216 -2.38 12.52 19.59
C ALA A 216 -3.79 12.48 18.99
N ILE A 217 -4.40 13.66 18.75
CA ILE A 217 -5.73 13.77 18.10
C ILE A 217 -5.71 13.10 16.73
N PHE A 218 -4.66 13.34 15.94
CA PHE A 218 -4.52 12.76 14.59
C PHE A 218 -3.94 11.34 14.59
N ASN A 219 -3.74 10.74 15.76
CA ASN A 219 -3.22 9.38 15.96
C ASN A 219 -1.99 9.05 15.11
N ARG A 220 -1.01 9.96 15.08
CA ARG A 220 0.21 9.81 14.28
C ARG A 220 1.19 8.86 14.98
N GLN A 221 1.10 7.58 14.66
CA GLN A 221 1.93 6.48 15.20
C GLN A 221 3.44 6.65 14.94
N GLU A 222 3.81 7.50 13.98
CA GLU A 222 5.20 7.87 13.70
C GLU A 222 5.83 8.66 14.86
N PHE A 223 5.05 9.52 15.55
CA PHE A 223 5.52 10.39 16.62
C PHE A 223 5.03 9.95 18.02
N ILE A 224 3.87 9.29 18.10
CA ILE A 224 3.22 8.87 19.36
C ILE A 224 3.23 7.35 19.57
N GLY A 225 3.87 6.60 18.67
CA GLY A 225 4.05 5.16 18.87
C GLY A 225 4.70 4.86 20.24
N HIS A 226 4.26 3.78 20.89
CA HIS A 226 4.71 3.40 22.25
C HIS A 226 6.24 3.35 22.39
N ASP A 227 6.94 2.99 21.32
CA ASP A 227 8.41 2.90 21.27
C ASP A 227 9.10 4.21 20.83
N ARG A 228 8.35 5.16 20.26
CA ARG A 228 8.88 6.37 19.61
C ARG A 228 8.62 7.66 20.37
N ILE A 229 7.59 7.67 21.22
CA ILE A 229 7.14 8.85 21.96
C ILE A 229 8.26 9.44 22.84
N GLY A 230 9.10 8.59 23.43
CA GLY A 230 10.25 9.04 24.22
C GLY A 230 11.28 9.79 23.36
N GLY A 231 11.58 9.27 22.17
CA GLY A 231 12.49 9.93 21.22
C GLY A 231 11.94 11.28 20.73
N THR A 232 10.65 11.36 20.43
CA THR A 232 10.01 12.62 20.02
C THR A 232 10.02 13.67 21.13
N LEU A 233 9.77 13.27 22.39
CA LEU A 233 9.86 14.19 23.54
C LEU A 233 11.27 14.74 23.72
N VAL A 234 12.28 13.87 23.70
CA VAL A 234 13.69 14.29 23.81
C VAL A 234 14.06 15.23 22.67
N LEU A 235 13.65 14.93 21.44
CA LEU A 235 13.93 15.78 20.28
C LEU A 235 13.35 17.20 20.45
N PHE A 236 12.10 17.33 20.90
CA PHE A 236 11.52 18.65 21.14
C PHE A 236 12.21 19.39 22.30
N VAL A 237 12.50 18.71 23.41
CA VAL A 237 13.21 19.36 24.53
C VAL A 237 14.59 19.87 24.10
N VAL A 238 15.34 19.06 23.34
CA VAL A 238 16.66 19.47 22.83
C VAL A 238 16.53 20.63 21.84
N TYR A 239 15.51 20.60 20.96
CA TYR A 239 15.26 21.70 20.01
C TYR A 239 14.95 23.04 20.68
N GLY A 240 14.21 23.05 21.80
CA GLY A 240 13.94 24.28 22.55
C GLY A 240 15.13 24.80 23.34
N LEU A 241 16.11 23.95 23.64
CA LEU A 241 17.34 24.33 24.36
C LEU A 241 18.43 24.86 23.43
N THR A 242 18.40 24.53 22.14
CA THR A 242 19.35 24.98 21.10
C THR A 242 18.92 26.28 20.46
#